data_AF-A0A151TC80-F1
#
_entry.id   AF-A0A151TC80-F1
#
_cell.length_a   1.000
_cell.length_b   1.000
_cell.length_c   1.000
_cell.angle_alpha   90.00
_cell.angle_beta   90.00
_cell.angle_gamma   90.00
#
_symmetry.space_group_name_H-M   'P 1'
#
loop_
_entity.id
_entity.type
_entity.pdbx_description
1 polymer ?
#
loop_
_entity_poly.entity_id
_entity_poly.type
_entity_poly.pdbx_seq_one_letter_code
_entity_poly.pdbx_strand_id
1 'polypeptide(L)'
;MAFAQLIPTPSSSSSLPHNPSLNPISLSLNPKFPTSPPQHHLNLRHRRRRPNSTLRCSASSFSEKHHTNSSNSDDVVELPLFPLPLVLFPGAILPLQIFEFRYRIMMHTLLHTDLRFGVIYTDAVSGSADVGCVGEVIKHERLVDDRFFLICKGQERFRVTSVVRTKPYLVAQVTWLEDRPAPSADLDLEGLAGEVETYMKDVIRLSNRLGGKPEKEVGDLRRNLFPTPFSFFVGSTFEGAPREQQALLELEDTAARLQREKETLKNTLNYLTAASAVKDVFPSSSNSS
;
A
#
# COMPACT_ATOMS: atom_id res chain seq x y z
N MET A 1 -2.31 -19.36 -3.11
CA MET A 1 -1.82 -18.01 -3.44
C MET A 1 -2.14 -17.14 -2.27
N ALA A 2 -1.27 -16.27 -1.73
CA ALA A 2 -1.82 -15.28 -0.81
C ALA A 2 -2.81 -14.43 -1.60
N PHE A 3 -4.02 -14.30 -1.07
CA PHE A 3 -5.03 -13.42 -1.65
C PHE A 3 -5.03 -12.11 -0.87
N ALA A 4 -5.00 -11.00 -1.60
CA ALA A 4 -5.45 -9.73 -1.07
C ALA A 4 -6.97 -9.82 -0.92
N GLN A 5 -7.49 -9.66 0.29
CA GLN A 5 -8.93 -9.63 0.49
C GLN A 5 -9.47 -8.23 0.13
N LEU A 6 -10.31 -8.19 -0.91
CA LEU A 6 -11.41 -7.25 -0.97
C LEU A 6 -12.51 -7.78 -0.03
N ILE A 7 -13.07 -6.91 0.82
CA ILE A 7 -14.09 -7.26 1.80
C ILE A 7 -15.34 -7.82 1.09
N PRO A 8 -15.88 -9.00 1.49
CA PRO A 8 -17.04 -9.59 0.81
C PRO A 8 -18.37 -9.03 1.31
N THR A 9 -19.28 -8.70 0.40
CA THR A 9 -20.74 -8.58 0.66
C THR A 9 -21.47 -9.84 0.17
N PRO A 10 -22.57 -10.26 0.81
CA PRO A 10 -23.17 -11.57 0.55
C PRO A 10 -23.89 -11.67 -0.80
N SER A 11 -23.83 -12.88 -1.33
CA SER A 11 -24.24 -13.35 -2.65
C SER A 11 -25.76 -13.48 -2.86
N SER A 12 -26.20 -13.22 -4.09
CA SER A 12 -27.29 -13.95 -4.75
C SER A 12 -27.01 -14.12 -6.25
N SER A 13 -27.41 -15.27 -6.77
CA SER A 13 -27.00 -15.92 -8.02
C SER A 13 -27.83 -15.53 -9.25
N SER A 14 -27.21 -15.42 -10.43
CA SER A 14 -27.60 -16.10 -11.69
C SER A 14 -26.71 -15.62 -12.86
N SER A 15 -26.80 -16.33 -13.99
CA SER A 15 -25.75 -16.67 -14.97
C SER A 15 -25.65 -15.82 -16.27
N LEU A 16 -24.41 -15.50 -16.68
CA LEU A 16 -23.81 -15.23 -18.03
C LEU A 16 -24.41 -14.11 -18.95
N PRO A 17 -23.67 -13.56 -19.96
CA PRO A 17 -22.27 -13.76 -20.34
C PRO A 17 -21.39 -12.48 -20.30
N HIS A 18 -20.11 -12.67 -20.59
CA HIS A 18 -18.99 -11.71 -20.59
C HIS A 18 -19.28 -10.29 -21.11
N ASN A 19 -18.92 -9.32 -20.27
CA ASN A 19 -18.69 -7.92 -20.63
C ASN A 19 -17.44 -7.45 -19.84
N PRO A 20 -16.51 -6.66 -20.41
CA PRO A 20 -15.34 -6.18 -19.66
C PRO A 20 -15.78 -5.02 -18.76
N SER A 21 -16.29 -5.34 -17.57
CA SER A 21 -16.65 -4.34 -16.57
C SER A 21 -15.40 -3.85 -15.85
N LEU A 22 -14.91 -2.66 -16.24
CA LEU A 22 -14.06 -1.85 -15.38
C LEU A 22 -14.91 -1.41 -14.18
N ASN A 23 -14.63 -1.98 -13.02
CA ASN A 23 -15.34 -1.63 -11.79
C ASN A 23 -15.08 -0.15 -11.43
N PRO A 24 -16.10 0.61 -11.01
CA PRO A 24 -15.92 1.96 -10.54
C PRO A 24 -15.09 1.95 -9.24
N ILE A 25 -13.97 2.67 -9.28
CA ILE A 25 -12.96 2.84 -8.22
C ILE A 25 -13.67 2.99 -6.86
N SER A 26 -13.45 2.03 -5.96
CA SER A 26 -14.01 2.06 -4.61
C SER A 26 -12.94 2.56 -3.65
N LEU A 27 -12.71 3.88 -3.62
CA LEU A 27 -11.84 4.49 -2.62
C LEU A 27 -12.49 4.41 -1.22
N SER A 28 -12.25 3.30 -0.53
CA SER A 28 -12.54 3.15 0.90
C SER A 28 -11.35 3.67 1.71
N LEU A 29 -11.33 4.99 1.94
CA LEU A 29 -10.42 5.62 2.89
C LEU A 29 -11.01 5.51 4.30
N ASN A 30 -10.64 4.45 5.05
CA ASN A 30 -10.36 4.42 6.50
C ASN A 30 -10.70 3.07 7.17
N PRO A 31 -9.77 2.50 7.95
CA PRO A 31 -10.10 1.83 9.19
C PRO A 31 -10.01 2.83 10.36
N LYS A 32 -11.15 3.12 10.99
CA LYS A 32 -11.21 3.80 12.30
C LYS A 32 -10.59 2.90 13.37
N PHE A 33 -9.60 3.38 14.11
CA PHE A 33 -9.12 2.74 15.33
C PHE A 33 -9.93 3.23 16.53
N PRO A 34 -10.44 2.33 17.40
CA PRO A 34 -11.01 2.74 18.68
C PRO A 34 -9.91 3.14 19.68
N THR A 35 -10.18 4.25 20.35
CA THR A 35 -9.45 4.89 21.44
C THR A 35 -9.45 4.08 22.74
N SER A 36 -8.29 4.03 23.40
CA SER A 36 -7.94 3.84 24.83
C SER A 36 -8.92 3.21 25.85
N PRO A 37 -8.42 2.40 26.82
CA PRO A 37 -9.24 1.79 27.87
C PRO A 37 -9.57 2.77 29.04
N PRO A 38 -10.65 2.53 29.80
CA PRO A 38 -11.04 3.38 30.91
C PRO A 38 -10.23 3.09 32.19
N GLN A 39 -9.92 4.18 32.91
CA GLN A 39 -9.33 4.18 34.25
C GLN A 39 -10.39 3.84 35.31
N HIS A 40 -10.10 2.88 36.19
CA HIS A 40 -10.83 2.71 37.44
C HIS A 40 -9.89 2.99 38.63
N HIS A 41 -10.16 4.12 39.29
CA HIS A 41 -9.68 4.45 40.62
C HIS A 41 -10.44 3.66 41.68
N LEU A 42 -9.75 2.90 42.53
CA LEU A 42 -10.19 2.65 43.91
C LEU A 42 -8.99 2.65 44.87
N ASN A 43 -9.13 3.50 45.89
CA ASN A 43 -8.24 3.74 47.01
C ASN A 43 -8.10 2.53 47.94
N LEU A 44 -6.92 2.33 48.55
CA LEU A 44 -6.81 1.83 49.94
C LEU A 44 -5.47 2.16 50.61
N ARG A 45 -5.58 3.13 51.53
CA ARG A 45 -4.97 3.27 52.87
C ARG A 45 -3.45 3.17 53.12
N HIS A 46 -2.99 4.26 53.72
CA HIS A 46 -1.79 4.47 54.53
C HIS A 46 -1.25 3.27 55.34
N ARG A 47 0.08 3.09 55.28
CA ARG A 47 0.88 2.85 56.49
C ARG A 47 2.29 3.47 56.35
N ARG A 48 2.56 4.48 57.19
CA ARG A 48 3.87 5.10 57.41
C ARG A 48 4.85 4.10 58.05
N ARG A 49 6.11 4.06 57.57
CA ARG A 49 7.33 4.00 58.40
C ARG A 49 8.58 4.31 57.54
N ARG A 50 9.46 5.17 58.06
CA ARG A 50 10.81 5.59 57.61
C ARG A 50 11.84 5.08 58.66
N PRO A 51 13.17 5.26 58.53
CA PRO A 51 14.06 5.48 57.37
C PRO A 51 15.37 4.62 57.42
N ASN A 52 16.33 4.98 56.54
CA ASN A 52 17.78 4.71 56.52
C ASN A 52 18.29 3.46 55.78
N SER A 53 18.94 3.66 54.64
CA SER A 53 20.41 3.74 54.59
C SER A 53 20.89 4.02 53.15
N THR A 54 21.95 4.80 53.10
CA THR A 54 22.87 5.04 52.00
C THR A 54 23.10 3.84 51.09
N LEU A 55 23.09 4.04 49.77
CA LEU A 55 24.07 3.46 48.84
C LEU A 55 24.05 4.22 47.50
N ARG A 56 25.21 4.83 47.22
CA ARG A 56 25.68 5.35 45.94
C ARG A 56 25.94 4.16 45.00
N CYS A 57 25.56 4.25 43.73
CA CYS A 57 26.20 3.61 42.56
C CYS A 57 25.47 4.11 41.31
N SER A 58 26.05 5.07 40.58
CA SER A 58 26.92 4.86 39.40
C SER A 58 26.11 4.55 38.15
N ALA A 59 25.98 5.59 37.32
CA ALA A 59 25.45 5.55 35.97
C ALA A 59 26.19 4.51 35.13
N SER A 60 25.48 3.51 34.63
CA SER A 60 25.92 2.74 33.48
C SER A 60 25.36 3.42 32.23
N SER A 61 26.25 4.15 31.55
CA SER A 61 26.04 4.72 30.23
C SER A 61 25.46 3.65 29.30
N PHE A 62 24.19 3.82 28.92
CA PHE A 62 23.58 3.06 27.85
C PHE A 62 24.22 3.55 26.56
N SER A 63 25.04 2.72 25.94
CA SER A 63 25.67 3.06 24.67
C SER A 63 24.58 3.01 23.59
N GLU A 64 23.96 4.16 23.31
CA GLU A 64 23.17 4.40 22.11
C GLU A 64 24.06 4.23 20.88
N LYS A 65 24.14 3.00 20.36
CA LYS A 65 24.60 2.77 18.99
C LYS A 65 23.41 2.96 18.06
N HIS A 66 23.07 4.22 17.78
CA HIS A 66 22.42 4.57 16.53
C HIS A 66 23.36 4.16 15.40
N HIS A 67 23.13 2.99 14.80
CA HIS A 67 23.68 2.67 13.49
C HIS A 67 22.92 3.52 12.47
N THR A 68 23.38 4.75 12.27
CA THR A 68 23.12 5.48 11.04
C THR A 68 23.97 4.83 9.96
N ASN A 69 23.55 3.67 9.45
CA ASN A 69 24.11 3.16 8.21
C ASN A 69 23.64 4.10 7.11
N SER A 70 24.54 4.96 6.66
CA SER A 70 24.49 5.54 5.32
C SER A 70 24.56 4.37 4.35
N SER A 71 23.41 3.83 3.95
CA SER A 71 23.30 2.72 3.01
C SER A 71 23.82 3.19 1.65
N ASN A 72 24.94 2.63 1.20
CA ASN A 72 25.30 2.72 -0.22
C ASN A 72 24.21 1.99 -1.01
N SER A 73 23.76 2.59 -2.11
CA SER A 73 22.77 2.02 -3.04
C SER A 73 23.20 0.68 -3.67
N ASP A 74 24.46 0.27 -3.47
CA ASP A 74 25.04 -0.97 -3.99
C ASP A 74 25.03 -2.14 -2.99
N ASP A 75 24.46 -1.99 -1.79
CA ASP A 75 24.33 -3.10 -0.85
C ASP A 75 23.32 -4.14 -1.38
N VAL A 76 23.86 -5.25 -1.87
CA VAL A 76 23.09 -6.41 -2.32
C VAL A 76 22.56 -7.17 -1.09
N VAL A 77 21.25 -7.34 -1.01
CA VAL A 77 20.58 -8.01 0.13
C VAL A 77 19.79 -9.23 -0.35
N GLU A 78 19.80 -10.33 0.40
CA GLU A 78 18.90 -11.46 0.16
C GLU A 78 17.51 -11.19 0.75
N LEU A 79 16.49 -11.18 -0.11
CA LEU A 79 15.12 -10.88 0.27
C LEU A 79 14.17 -12.03 -0.11
N PRO A 80 13.41 -12.59 0.84
CA PRO A 80 12.30 -13.50 0.54
C PRO A 80 11.25 -12.77 -0.29
N LEU A 81 10.83 -13.36 -1.41
CA LEU A 81 9.91 -12.73 -2.35
C LEU A 81 8.54 -13.42 -2.35
N PHE A 82 7.51 -12.59 -2.46
CA PHE A 82 6.12 -12.95 -2.64
C PHE A 82 5.67 -12.53 -4.05
N PRO A 83 5.63 -13.48 -5.02
CA PRO A 83 5.04 -13.23 -6.32
C PRO A 83 3.52 -13.13 -6.19
N LEU A 84 2.96 -11.98 -6.54
CA LEU A 84 1.51 -11.70 -6.48
C LEU A 84 1.01 -11.06 -7.79
N PRO A 85 -0.26 -11.28 -8.18
CA PRO A 85 -0.88 -10.60 -9.32
C PRO A 85 -1.33 -9.16 -8.96
N LEU A 86 -0.55 -8.46 -8.14
CA LEU A 86 -0.77 -7.07 -7.72
C LEU A 86 0.56 -6.36 -7.52
N VAL A 87 0.51 -5.03 -7.48
CA VAL A 87 1.66 -4.16 -7.26
C VAL A 87 1.55 -3.51 -5.88
N LEU A 88 2.60 -3.61 -5.07
CA LEU A 88 2.70 -2.90 -3.79
C LEU A 88 3.48 -1.60 -3.99
N PHE A 89 2.95 -0.48 -3.51
CA PHE A 89 3.63 0.81 -3.53
C PHE A 89 4.19 1.19 -2.16
N PRO A 90 5.26 1.99 -2.10
CA PRO A 90 5.71 2.64 -0.88
C PRO A 90 4.55 3.35 -0.16
N GLY A 91 4.44 3.13 1.15
CA GLY A 91 3.38 3.68 2.00
C GLY A 91 2.01 3.00 1.91
N ALA A 92 1.75 2.20 0.88
CA ALA A 92 0.46 1.51 0.71
C ALA A 92 0.30 0.36 1.71
N ILE A 93 -0.96 0.09 2.10
CA ILE A 93 -1.29 -1.01 3.02
C ILE A 93 -1.76 -2.21 2.22
N LEU A 94 -1.21 -3.39 2.54
CA LEU A 94 -1.53 -4.66 1.90
C LEU A 94 -1.97 -5.70 2.93
N PRO A 95 -3.28 -5.96 3.04
CA PRO A 95 -3.81 -7.10 3.77
C PRO A 95 -3.53 -8.40 3.00
N LEU A 96 -2.97 -9.42 3.67
CA LEU A 96 -2.68 -10.73 3.06
C LEU A 96 -3.16 -11.86 3.95
N GLN A 97 -3.81 -12.85 3.34
CA GLN A 97 -4.05 -14.14 3.97
C GLN A 97 -3.07 -15.19 3.45
N ILE A 98 -2.23 -15.70 4.34
CA ILE A 98 -1.24 -16.74 4.05
C ILE A 98 -1.84 -18.10 4.36
N PHE A 99 -2.07 -18.91 3.32
CA PHE A 99 -2.54 -20.29 3.49
C PHE A 99 -1.69 -21.33 2.77
N GLU A 100 -0.92 -20.96 1.73
CA GLU A 100 -0.02 -21.92 1.10
C GLU A 100 1.10 -22.32 2.04
N PHE A 101 1.39 -23.62 2.06
CA PHE A 101 2.42 -24.21 2.92
C PHE A 101 3.79 -23.53 2.78
N ARG A 102 4.25 -23.26 1.55
CA ARG A 102 5.53 -22.57 1.32
C ARG A 102 5.63 -21.20 1.98
N TYR A 103 4.56 -20.42 1.94
CA TYR A 103 4.53 -19.07 2.52
C TYR A 103 4.29 -19.11 4.03
N ARG A 104 3.69 -20.19 4.56
CA ARG A 104 3.68 -20.43 6.01
C ARG A 104 5.09 -20.66 6.53
N ILE A 105 5.92 -21.43 5.83
CA ILE A 105 7.35 -21.60 6.17
C ILE A 105 8.08 -20.25 6.11
N MET A 106 7.83 -19.45 5.06
CA MET A 106 8.39 -18.11 4.95
C MET A 106 8.02 -17.26 6.16
N MET A 107 6.74 -17.24 6.56
CA MET A 107 6.29 -16.49 7.74
C MET A 107 6.97 -16.94 9.04
N HIS A 108 7.13 -18.25 9.25
CA HIS A 108 7.90 -18.76 10.40
C HIS A 108 9.34 -18.25 10.41
N THR A 109 9.95 -18.08 9.23
CA THR A 109 11.29 -17.46 9.13
C THR A 109 11.20 -15.98 9.48
N LEU A 110 10.24 -15.26 8.90
CA LEU A 110 10.09 -13.81 9.07
C LEU A 110 9.84 -13.40 10.53
N LEU A 111 9.10 -14.20 11.30
CA LEU A 111 8.83 -13.97 12.73
C LEU A 111 10.09 -13.93 13.60
N HIS A 112 11.22 -14.45 13.12
CA HIS A 112 12.50 -14.47 13.83
C HIS A 112 13.54 -13.51 13.20
N THR A 113 13.11 -12.65 12.28
CA THR A 113 13.95 -11.68 11.55
C THR A 113 13.27 -10.30 11.60
N ASP A 114 13.44 -9.48 10.56
CA ASP A 114 12.97 -8.09 10.53
C ASP A 114 11.53 -7.94 10.01
N LEU A 115 10.77 -9.04 9.87
CA LEU A 115 9.38 -9.02 9.38
C LEU A 115 9.21 -8.36 8.00
N ARG A 116 10.25 -8.40 7.17
CA ARG A 116 10.30 -7.81 5.83
C ARG A 116 10.38 -8.86 4.74
N PHE A 117 9.63 -8.66 3.67
CA PHE A 117 9.66 -9.48 2.46
C PHE A 117 9.42 -8.61 1.23
N GLY A 118 9.88 -9.04 0.06
CA GLY A 118 9.61 -8.33 -1.19
C GLY A 118 8.30 -8.78 -1.81
N VAL A 119 7.49 -7.84 -2.30
CA VAL A 119 6.36 -8.15 -3.20
C VAL A 119 6.80 -7.85 -4.62
N ILE A 120 6.69 -8.85 -5.49
CA ILE A 120 6.94 -8.70 -6.93
C ILE A 120 5.65 -8.97 -7.70
N TYR A 121 5.35 -8.10 -8.66
CA TYR A 121 4.23 -8.34 -9.57
C TYR A 121 4.55 -9.54 -10.44
N THR A 122 3.56 -10.43 -10.63
CA THR A 122 3.66 -11.50 -11.59
C THR A 122 2.35 -11.69 -12.33
N ASP A 123 2.44 -11.85 -13.66
CA ASP A 123 1.33 -12.24 -14.51
C ASP A 123 1.70 -13.49 -15.34
N ALA A 124 0.68 -14.18 -15.86
CA ALA A 124 0.87 -15.43 -16.60
C ALA A 124 1.53 -15.26 -17.98
N VAL A 125 1.57 -14.03 -18.51
CA VAL A 125 2.03 -13.66 -19.86
C VAL A 125 3.46 -13.13 -19.83
N SER A 126 3.77 -12.18 -18.94
CA SER A 126 5.07 -11.52 -18.82
C SER A 126 5.98 -12.16 -17.77
N GLY A 127 5.46 -13.05 -16.93
CA GLY A 127 6.22 -13.62 -15.82
C GLY A 127 6.29 -12.68 -14.63
N SER A 128 7.39 -12.71 -13.88
CA SER A 128 7.62 -11.84 -12.73
C SER A 128 8.36 -10.58 -13.15
N ALA A 129 7.97 -9.44 -12.59
CA ALA A 129 8.66 -8.17 -12.80
C ALA A 129 9.98 -8.11 -12.03
N ASP A 130 10.91 -7.29 -12.52
CA ASP A 130 12.23 -7.11 -11.91
C ASP A 130 12.23 -6.08 -10.78
N VAL A 131 11.23 -5.20 -10.73
CA VAL A 131 11.08 -4.19 -9.67
C VAL A 131 9.90 -4.57 -8.77
N GLY A 132 10.15 -4.53 -7.47
CA GLY A 132 9.15 -4.77 -6.44
C GLY A 132 9.22 -3.73 -5.32
N CYS A 133 8.41 -3.96 -4.29
CA CYS A 133 8.38 -3.13 -3.09
C CYS A 133 8.46 -4.01 -1.84
N VAL A 134 9.24 -3.58 -0.85
CA VAL A 134 9.31 -4.29 0.44
C VAL A 134 8.00 -4.09 1.18
N GLY A 135 7.38 -5.19 1.59
CA GLY A 135 6.33 -5.23 2.58
C GLY A 135 6.90 -5.47 3.96
N GLU A 136 6.67 -4.55 4.88
CA GLU A 136 6.93 -4.74 6.31
C GLU A 136 5.63 -5.14 7.01
N VAL A 137 5.65 -6.25 7.75
CA VAL A 137 4.48 -6.71 8.51
C VAL A 137 4.27 -5.80 9.72
N ILE A 138 3.21 -5.00 9.70
CA ILE A 138 2.84 -4.11 10.82
C ILE A 138 1.85 -4.77 11.79
N LYS A 139 1.13 -5.81 11.35
CA LYS A 139 0.27 -6.63 12.21
C LYS A 139 0.19 -8.04 11.65
N HIS A 140 0.23 -9.04 12.51
CA HIS A 140 -0.02 -10.44 12.13
C HIS A 140 -0.89 -11.15 13.16
N GLU A 141 -1.70 -12.10 12.68
CA GLU A 141 -2.52 -12.99 13.48
C GLU A 141 -2.35 -14.42 12.97
N ARG A 142 -1.99 -15.35 13.87
CA ARG A 142 -1.88 -16.78 13.57
C ARG A 142 -3.24 -17.43 13.80
N LEU A 143 -3.75 -18.11 12.78
CA LEU A 143 -5.02 -18.83 12.81
C LEU A 143 -4.80 -20.29 13.24
N VAL A 144 -5.90 -20.98 13.57
CA VAL A 144 -5.92 -22.36 14.12
C VAL A 144 -5.25 -23.44 13.25
N ASP A 145 -5.03 -23.18 11.95
CA ASP A 145 -4.37 -24.10 11.02
C ASP A 145 -2.97 -23.64 10.60
N ASP A 146 -2.34 -22.78 11.40
CA ASP A 146 -1.04 -22.18 11.10
C ASP A 146 -1.04 -21.37 9.79
N ARG A 147 -2.24 -20.93 9.40
CA ARG A 147 -2.47 -19.85 8.44
C ARG A 147 -2.21 -18.51 9.14
N PHE A 148 -1.86 -17.49 8.36
CA PHE A 148 -1.68 -16.15 8.89
C PHE A 148 -2.60 -15.15 8.20
N PHE A 149 -3.10 -14.20 8.96
CA PHE A 149 -3.60 -12.94 8.43
C PHE A 149 -2.59 -11.85 8.75
N LEU A 150 -2.18 -11.09 7.75
CA LEU A 150 -1.16 -10.06 7.83
C LEU A 150 -1.73 -8.73 7.37
N ILE A 151 -1.34 -7.66 8.04
CA ILE A 151 -1.39 -6.30 7.47
C ILE A 151 0.06 -5.87 7.28
N CYS A 152 0.42 -5.53 6.05
CA CYS A 152 1.75 -5.07 5.69
C CYS A 152 1.69 -3.63 5.21
N LYS A 153 2.78 -2.88 5.37
CA LYS A 153 2.97 -1.55 4.78
C LYS A 153 4.13 -1.61 3.77
N GLY A 154 3.93 -1.05 2.59
CA GLY A 154 4.99 -0.88 1.61
C GLY A 154 6.05 0.10 2.12
N GLN A 155 7.32 -0.24 1.94
CA GLN A 155 8.48 0.55 2.31
C GLN A 155 9.24 0.97 1.05
N GLU A 156 10.51 0.58 0.92
CA GLU A 156 11.36 0.93 -0.21
C GLU A 156 11.10 0.01 -1.42
N ARG A 157 11.34 0.56 -2.62
CA ARG A 157 11.40 -0.25 -3.83
C ARG A 157 12.75 -0.94 -3.92
N PHE A 158 12.76 -2.07 -4.62
CA PHE A 158 13.97 -2.81 -4.90
C PHE A 158 13.96 -3.33 -6.34
N ARG A 159 15.15 -3.61 -6.86
CA ARG A 159 15.36 -4.30 -8.13
C ARG A 159 15.98 -5.67 -7.89
N VAL A 160 15.39 -6.71 -8.46
CA VAL A 160 15.92 -8.07 -8.44
C VAL A 160 17.18 -8.13 -9.29
N THR A 161 18.28 -8.59 -8.70
CA THR A 161 19.56 -8.78 -9.39
C THR A 161 19.75 -10.24 -9.80
N SER A 162 19.44 -11.18 -8.91
CA SER A 162 19.53 -12.61 -9.22
C SER A 162 18.64 -13.45 -8.30
N VAL A 163 18.14 -14.59 -8.80
CA VAL A 163 17.40 -15.56 -7.99
C VAL A 163 18.39 -16.47 -7.25
N VAL A 164 18.33 -16.48 -5.92
CA VAL A 164 19.20 -17.30 -5.07
C VAL A 164 18.60 -18.69 -4.89
N ARG A 165 17.30 -18.77 -4.58
CA ARG A 165 16.61 -20.05 -4.38
C ARG A 165 15.13 -19.93 -4.72
N THR A 166 14.53 -21.02 -5.19
CA THR A 166 13.10 -21.07 -5.56
C THR A 166 12.25 -21.92 -4.62
N LYS A 167 12.88 -22.73 -3.76
CA LYS A 167 12.23 -23.63 -2.80
C LYS A 167 12.72 -23.37 -1.37
N PRO A 168 11.85 -23.49 -0.36
CA PRO A 168 10.40 -23.72 -0.47
C PRO A 168 9.63 -22.50 -1.02
N TYR A 169 10.21 -21.30 -0.91
CA TYR A 169 9.72 -20.04 -1.47
C TYR A 169 10.87 -19.32 -2.21
N LEU A 170 10.52 -18.31 -2.99
CA LEU A 170 11.48 -17.52 -3.78
C LEU A 170 12.31 -16.63 -2.86
N VAL A 171 13.63 -16.63 -3.04
CA VAL A 171 14.55 -15.65 -2.46
C VAL A 171 15.46 -15.14 -3.55
N ALA A 172 15.66 -13.83 -3.58
CA ALA A 172 16.50 -13.18 -4.56
C ALA A 172 17.50 -12.24 -3.88
N GLN A 173 18.61 -12.00 -4.56
CA GLN A 173 19.45 -10.84 -4.29
C GLN A 173 18.81 -9.62 -4.92
N VAL A 174 18.73 -8.54 -4.16
CA VAL A 174 18.10 -7.29 -4.58
C VAL A 174 19.01 -6.10 -4.28
N THR A 175 18.82 -5.03 -5.04
CA THR A 175 19.39 -3.70 -4.78
C THR A 175 18.27 -2.70 -4.53
N TRP A 176 18.53 -1.69 -3.70
CA TRP A 176 17.55 -0.67 -3.37
C TRP A 176 17.33 0.28 -4.54
N LEU A 177 16.07 0.64 -4.79
CA LEU A 177 15.68 1.49 -5.92
C LEU A 177 15.12 2.84 -5.44
N GLU A 178 15.97 3.86 -5.51
CA GLU A 178 15.62 5.24 -5.16
C GLU A 178 15.24 6.05 -6.41
N ASP A 179 14.44 7.11 -6.21
CA ASP A 179 14.21 8.07 -7.29
C ASP A 179 15.48 8.90 -7.53
N ARG A 180 15.79 9.12 -8.81
CA ARG A 180 16.89 9.99 -9.20
C ARG A 180 16.57 11.42 -8.76
N PRO A 181 17.55 12.17 -8.22
CA PRO A 181 17.34 13.56 -7.91
C PRO A 181 16.92 14.30 -9.18
N ALA A 182 15.98 15.24 -9.04
CA ALA A 182 15.46 15.99 -10.18
C ALA A 182 16.61 16.68 -10.94
N PRO A 183 16.71 16.53 -12.27
CA PRO A 183 17.85 17.01 -13.05
C PRO A 183 17.97 18.54 -13.11
N SER A 184 16.94 19.28 -12.68
CA SER A 184 16.97 20.74 -12.56
C SER A 184 16.02 21.21 -11.46
N ALA A 185 16.38 22.31 -10.79
CA ALA A 185 15.53 23.01 -9.82
C ALA A 185 14.31 23.70 -10.45
N ASP A 186 14.19 23.68 -11.79
CA ASP A 186 13.19 24.43 -12.57
C ASP A 186 11.88 23.67 -12.80
N LEU A 187 11.85 22.35 -12.57
CA LEU A 187 10.60 21.59 -12.64
C LEU A 187 9.77 21.84 -11.37
N ASP A 188 8.64 22.54 -11.54
CA ASP A 188 7.65 22.75 -10.48
C ASP A 188 6.90 21.45 -10.17
N LEU A 189 7.56 20.53 -9.46
CA LEU A 189 6.98 19.28 -8.99
C LEU A 189 5.77 19.50 -8.09
N GLU A 190 5.76 20.61 -7.35
CA GLU A 190 4.68 20.96 -6.43
C GLU A 190 3.43 21.38 -7.20
N GLY A 191 3.59 22.21 -8.23
CA GLY A 191 2.53 22.55 -9.18
C GLY A 191 2.01 21.31 -9.91
N LEU A 192 2.90 20.44 -10.42
CA LEU A 192 2.49 19.22 -11.10
C LEU A 192 1.72 18.27 -10.18
N ALA A 193 2.15 18.10 -8.93
CA ALA A 193 1.43 17.33 -7.92
C ALA A 193 0.05 17.94 -7.62
N GLY A 194 -0.07 19.27 -7.56
CA GLY A 194 -1.34 19.98 -7.41
C GLY A 194 -2.31 19.77 -8.58
N GLU A 195 -1.79 19.70 -9.81
CA GLU A 195 -2.59 19.36 -11.00
C GLU A 195 -3.11 17.92 -10.93
N VAL A 196 -2.24 16.96 -10.58
CA VAL A 196 -2.63 15.55 -10.39
C VAL A 196 -3.70 15.41 -9.31
N GLU A 197 -3.55 16.12 -8.19
CA GLU A 197 -4.56 16.13 -7.12
C GLU A 197 -5.92 16.63 -7.62
N THR A 198 -5.94 17.71 -8.42
CA THR A 198 -7.15 18.25 -9.02
C THR A 198 -7.85 17.21 -9.89
N TYR A 199 -7.12 16.59 -10.82
CA TYR A 199 -7.67 15.54 -11.68
C TYR A 199 -8.21 14.35 -10.88
N MET A 200 -7.50 13.93 -9.83
CA MET A 200 -7.94 12.84 -8.96
C MET A 200 -9.24 13.20 -8.24
N LYS A 201 -9.36 14.41 -7.68
CA LYS A 201 -10.61 14.90 -7.05
C LYS A 201 -11.77 14.88 -8.03
N ASP A 202 -11.56 15.30 -9.28
CA ASP A 202 -12.61 15.34 -10.29
C ASP A 202 -13.06 13.96 -10.74
N VAL A 203 -12.13 13.01 -10.90
CA VAL A 203 -12.44 11.59 -11.14
C VAL A 203 -13.28 11.03 -9.98
N ILE A 204 -12.92 11.31 -8.73
CA ILE A 204 -13.65 10.83 -7.55
C ILE A 204 -15.07 11.40 -7.51
N ARG A 205 -15.22 12.72 -7.70
CA ARG A 205 -16.51 13.40 -7.72
C ARG A 205 -17.43 12.81 -8.79
N LEU A 206 -16.93 12.69 -10.01
CA LEU A 206 -17.72 12.20 -11.14
C LEU A 206 -18.05 10.70 -11.01
N SER A 207 -17.12 9.88 -10.53
CA SER A 207 -17.36 8.47 -10.22
C SER A 207 -18.45 8.29 -9.16
N ASN A 208 -18.41 9.07 -8.06
CA ASN A 208 -19.43 9.03 -7.01
C ASN A 208 -20.82 9.41 -7.53
N ARG A 209 -20.91 10.48 -8.33
CA ARG A 209 -22.15 10.92 -8.98
C ARG A 209 -22.73 9.82 -9.88
N LEU A 210 -21.89 9.21 -10.72
CA LEU A 210 -22.32 8.11 -11.60
C LEU A 210 -22.80 6.88 -10.81
N GLY A 211 -22.13 6.58 -9.69
CA GLY A 211 -22.46 5.49 -8.78
C GLY A 211 -23.60 5.78 -7.79
N GLY A 212 -24.26 6.95 -7.87
CA GLY A 212 -25.36 7.33 -6.97
C GLY A 212 -24.96 7.50 -5.50
N LYS A 213 -23.66 7.65 -5.23
CA LYS A 213 -23.15 7.94 -3.88
C LYS A 213 -23.33 9.43 -3.59
N PRO A 214 -23.68 9.82 -2.35
CA PRO A 214 -23.81 11.23 -2.00
C PRO A 214 -22.48 11.94 -2.24
N GLU A 215 -22.55 13.15 -2.82
CA GLU A 215 -21.38 14.02 -2.94
C GLU A 215 -20.83 14.30 -1.54
N LYS A 216 -19.63 13.79 -1.29
CA LYS A 216 -18.83 14.18 -0.14
C LYS A 216 -17.72 15.08 -0.63
N GLU A 217 -17.47 16.17 0.09
CA GLU A 217 -16.29 16.98 -0.15
C GLU A 217 -15.05 16.10 -0.03
N VAL A 218 -14.31 16.01 -1.14
CA VAL A 218 -13.01 15.37 -1.17
C VAL A 218 -12.04 16.41 -0.62
N GLY A 219 -11.58 16.19 0.63
CA GLY A 219 -10.59 17.04 1.28
C GLY A 219 -9.22 17.01 0.59
N ASP A 220 -8.20 17.55 1.25
CA ASP A 220 -6.81 17.43 0.81
C ASP A 220 -6.41 15.95 0.71
N LEU A 221 -6.14 15.49 -0.51
CA LEU A 221 -5.72 14.11 -0.79
C LEU A 221 -4.21 13.94 -0.59
N ARG A 222 -3.44 15.03 -0.69
CA ARG A 222 -2.00 15.00 -0.50
C ARG A 222 -1.64 14.79 0.96
N ARG A 223 -2.47 15.25 1.91
CA ARG A 223 -2.25 15.04 3.35
C ARG A 223 -0.84 15.48 3.79
N ASN A 224 -0.38 16.63 3.27
CA ASN A 224 0.99 17.16 3.44
C ASN A 224 2.12 16.28 2.89
N LEU A 225 1.84 15.36 1.96
CA LEU A 225 2.87 14.58 1.28
C LEU A 225 3.62 15.45 0.25
N PHE A 226 4.94 15.28 0.25
CA PHE A 226 5.81 15.76 -0.82
C PHE A 226 5.46 15.06 -2.16
N PRO A 227 5.84 15.64 -3.31
CA PRO A 227 5.51 15.11 -4.64
C PRO A 227 5.85 13.63 -4.84
N THR A 228 7.02 13.18 -4.37
CA THR A 228 7.46 11.78 -4.53
C THR A 228 6.56 10.78 -3.79
N PRO A 229 6.38 10.85 -2.45
CA PRO A 229 5.40 10.00 -1.76
C PRO A 229 3.96 10.14 -2.30
N PHE A 230 3.56 11.34 -2.73
CA PHE A 230 2.24 11.55 -3.30
C PHE A 230 2.05 10.78 -4.61
N SER A 231 3.05 10.76 -5.49
CA SER A 231 3.00 9.96 -6.72
C SER A 231 2.82 8.47 -6.44
N PHE A 232 3.54 7.90 -5.48
CA PHE A 232 3.33 6.50 -5.08
C PHE A 232 1.92 6.24 -4.53
N PHE A 233 1.36 7.18 -3.77
CA PHE A 233 -0.02 7.10 -3.33
C PHE A 233 -0.99 7.11 -4.52
N VAL A 234 -0.84 8.03 -5.47
CA VAL A 234 -1.70 8.13 -6.66
C VAL A 234 -1.61 6.84 -7.48
N GLY A 235 -0.41 6.36 -7.81
CA GLY A 235 -0.22 5.09 -8.53
C GLY A 235 -0.88 3.88 -7.83
N SER A 236 -0.87 3.85 -6.49
CA SER A 236 -1.54 2.79 -5.72
C SER A 236 -3.06 2.76 -5.89
N THR A 237 -3.68 3.87 -6.33
CA THR A 237 -5.14 3.98 -6.49
C THR A 237 -5.68 3.49 -7.84
N PHE A 238 -4.82 3.14 -8.79
CA PHE A 238 -5.21 2.67 -10.13
C PHE A 238 -5.69 1.20 -10.12
N GLU A 239 -6.78 0.97 -9.39
CA GLU A 239 -7.43 -0.34 -9.24
C GLU A 239 -7.76 -0.97 -10.60
N GLY A 240 -7.45 -2.27 -10.76
CA GLY A 240 -7.74 -3.01 -11.98
C GLY A 240 -6.75 -2.77 -13.13
N ALA A 241 -5.73 -1.94 -12.95
CA ALA A 241 -4.70 -1.67 -13.95
C ALA A 241 -3.28 -2.07 -13.47
N PRO A 242 -3.04 -3.34 -13.06
CA PRO A 242 -1.77 -3.74 -12.44
C PRO A 242 -0.54 -3.53 -13.34
N ARG A 243 -0.71 -3.57 -14.67
CA ARG A 243 0.38 -3.27 -15.62
C ARG A 243 0.76 -1.80 -15.62
N GLU A 244 -0.22 -0.90 -15.52
CA GLU A 244 0.04 0.53 -15.41
C GLU A 244 0.66 0.84 -14.05
N GLN A 245 0.14 0.22 -12.98
CA GLN A 245 0.74 0.30 -11.65
C GLN A 245 2.20 -0.16 -11.65
N GLN A 246 2.52 -1.26 -12.32
CA GLN A 246 3.89 -1.77 -12.41
C GLN A 246 4.79 -0.78 -13.16
N ALA A 247 4.31 -0.23 -14.29
CA ALA A 247 5.04 0.79 -15.03
C ALA A 247 5.32 2.05 -14.19
N LEU A 248 4.36 2.48 -13.36
CA LEU A 248 4.55 3.62 -12.44
C LEU A 248 5.54 3.31 -11.31
N LEU A 249 5.51 2.09 -10.77
CA LEU A 249 6.45 1.65 -9.73
C LEU A 249 7.90 1.63 -10.27
N GLU A 250 8.08 1.27 -11.54
CA GLU A 250 9.37 1.18 -12.22
C GLU A 250 9.99 2.52 -12.62
N LEU A 251 9.19 3.59 -12.71
CA LEU A 251 9.73 4.92 -13.01
C LEU A 251 10.63 5.41 -11.88
N GLU A 252 11.84 5.85 -12.21
CA GLU A 252 12.83 6.39 -11.25
C GLU A 252 12.84 7.93 -11.23
N ASP A 253 11.89 8.56 -11.93
CA ASP A 253 11.74 10.01 -12.01
C ASP A 253 10.33 10.39 -11.53
N THR A 254 10.26 11.14 -10.43
CA THR A 254 9.00 11.61 -9.85
C THR A 254 8.20 12.48 -10.83
N ALA A 255 8.85 13.34 -11.62
CA ALA A 255 8.16 14.19 -12.59
C ALA A 255 7.51 13.34 -13.68
N ALA A 256 8.26 12.37 -14.21
CA ALA A 256 7.76 11.44 -15.21
C ALA A 256 6.58 10.60 -14.66
N ARG A 257 6.65 10.17 -13.39
CA ARG A 257 5.59 9.42 -12.73
C ARG A 257 4.31 10.26 -12.60
N LEU A 258 4.41 11.48 -12.05
CA LEU A 258 3.28 12.40 -11.92
C LEU A 258 2.68 12.77 -13.28
N GLN A 259 3.50 12.98 -14.30
CA GLN A 259 3.02 13.30 -15.65
C GLN A 259 2.22 12.14 -16.27
N ARG A 260 2.69 10.89 -16.08
CA ARG A 260 1.99 9.69 -16.54
C ARG A 260 0.68 9.46 -15.77
N GLU A 261 0.68 9.72 -14.46
CA GLU A 261 -0.53 9.68 -13.63
C GLU A 261 -1.56 10.73 -14.07
N LYS A 262 -1.10 11.97 -14.33
CA LYS A 262 -1.93 13.06 -14.86
C LYS A 262 -2.62 12.66 -16.17
N GLU A 263 -1.87 12.09 -17.11
CA GLU A 263 -2.41 11.64 -18.39
C GLU A 263 -3.45 10.52 -18.22
N THR A 264 -3.14 9.52 -17.37
CA THR A 264 -4.06 8.44 -17.04
C THR A 264 -5.37 8.98 -16.43
N LEU A 265 -5.27 9.84 -15.42
CA LEU A 265 -6.43 10.45 -14.77
C LEU A 265 -7.26 11.32 -15.72
N LYS A 266 -6.61 12.09 -16.60
CA LYS A 266 -7.28 12.89 -17.63
C LYS A 266 -8.07 12.01 -18.60
N ASN A 267 -7.49 10.90 -19.03
CA ASN A 267 -8.17 9.94 -19.89
C ASN A 267 -9.37 9.29 -19.20
N THR A 268 -9.22 8.91 -17.92
CA THR A 268 -10.33 8.43 -17.09
C THR A 268 -11.44 9.47 -16.96
N LEU A 269 -11.09 10.73 -16.69
CA LEU A 269 -12.05 11.83 -16.57
C LEU A 269 -12.84 12.05 -17.87
N ASN A 270 -12.15 12.02 -19.02
CA ASN A 270 -12.80 12.12 -20.33
C ASN A 270 -13.81 11.00 -20.55
N TYR A 271 -13.42 9.76 -20.24
CA TYR A 271 -14.30 8.59 -20.33
C TYR A 271 -15.53 8.73 -19.42
N LEU A 272 -15.33 9.08 -18.16
CA LEU A 272 -16.42 9.24 -17.20
C LEU A 272 -17.35 10.39 -17.60
N THR A 273 -16.82 11.46 -18.18
CA THR A 273 -17.63 12.61 -18.65
C THR A 273 -18.53 12.18 -19.79
N ALA A 274 -17.99 11.42 -20.75
CA ALA A 274 -18.79 10.84 -21.83
C ALA A 274 -19.85 9.86 -21.28
N ALA A 275 -19.49 9.00 -20.33
CA ALA A 275 -20.42 8.06 -19.70
C ALA A 275 -21.57 8.78 -18.95
N SER A 276 -21.27 9.88 -18.26
CA SER A 276 -22.28 10.71 -17.59
C SER A 276 -23.25 11.34 -18.58
N ALA A 277 -22.74 11.91 -19.68
CA ALA A 277 -23.59 12.51 -20.71
C ALA A 277 -24.57 11.49 -21.32
N VAL A 278 -24.13 10.25 -21.54
CA VAL A 278 -25.01 9.17 -22.03
C VAL A 278 -26.09 8.82 -21.00
N LYS A 279 -25.73 8.74 -19.70
CA LYS A 279 -26.68 8.45 -18.62
C LYS A 279 -27.75 9.54 -18.49
N ASP A 280 -27.38 10.80 -18.68
CA ASP A 280 -28.30 11.93 -18.60
C ASP A 280 -29.27 11.98 -19.80
N VAL A 281 -28.84 11.51 -20.98
CA VAL A 281 -29.68 11.42 -22.19
C VAL A 281 -30.63 10.21 -22.16
N PHE A 282 -30.20 9.09 -21.57
CA PHE A 282 -31.00 7.88 -21.41
C PHE A 282 -31.22 7.56 -19.93
N PRO A 283 -32.01 8.36 -19.19
CA PRO A 283 -32.39 8.01 -17.84
C PRO A 283 -33.14 6.67 -17.92
N SER A 284 -32.59 5.63 -17.28
CA SER A 284 -33.18 4.30 -17.27
C SER A 284 -34.65 4.37 -16.86
N SER A 285 -35.56 4.16 -17.81
CA SER A 285 -37.00 4.01 -17.60
C SER A 285 -37.26 2.71 -16.83
N SER A 286 -36.98 2.69 -15.54
CA SER A 286 -37.26 1.55 -14.67
C SER A 286 -37.61 2.03 -13.27
N ASN A 287 -38.86 2.44 -13.10
CA ASN A 287 -39.68 2.07 -11.94
C ASN A 287 -41.14 2.44 -12.21
N SER A 288 -41.85 1.53 -12.87
CA SER A 288 -43.29 1.43 -12.80
C SER A 288 -43.67 -0.04 -12.83
N SER A 289 -43.82 -0.64 -11.65
CA SER A 289 -44.77 -1.71 -11.28
C SER A 289 -44.62 -2.01 -9.80
#